data_AF-A0A9P9IR63-F1
#
_entry.id   AF-A0A9P9IR63-F1
#
_cell.length_a   1.000
_cell.length_b   1.000
_cell.length_c   1.000
_cell.angle_alpha   90.00
_cell.angle_beta   90.00
_cell.angle_gamma   90.00
#
_symmetry.space_group_name_H-M   'P 1'
#
loop_
_entity.id
_entity.type
_entity.pdbx_description
1 polymer ?
#
loop_
_entity_poly.entity_id
_entity_poly.type
_entity_poly.pdbx_seq_one_letter_code
_entity_poly.pdbx_strand_id
1 'polypeptide(L)'
;MPPILSTTEAHCCLSEAFYLSTPTHCPLPRDPILACIDLEWHKPKDVTPRIRFLTEIGISTLDTRVLRSTKPGQYGVEWLCQMQAFHFRPIDCRDLHYDNIDKRRNIPLDAADKFLFGTSTFVEREELGITLTAALSIADNEATVAFDSSPVYRNIILVGQGWNACEATMIKEHIGLNLDALPFVTAIIDTQILFMKSADEEKKQKPGLARLMEEYGVELLHLHNGANDAVYTLVVLVLGTLWRDAYDKVRDSMDWERMTATFPGMQCVGEKGIEALKRKILGRDRVENDREDVGREPTELESVDNIEMIFRMLRNAQKRVDGPICLTVE
;
A
#
# COMPACT_ATOMS: atom_id res chain seq x y z
N MET A 1 15.12 -2.41 -16.43
CA MET A 1 14.12 -2.54 -15.37
C MET A 1 14.54 -1.64 -14.22
N PRO A 2 13.61 -0.86 -13.64
CA PRO A 2 13.91 -0.10 -12.43
C PRO A 2 14.40 -1.05 -11.32
N PRO A 3 15.41 -0.65 -10.52
CA PRO A 3 15.95 -1.51 -9.47
C PRO A 3 14.96 -1.68 -8.31
N ILE A 4 14.92 -2.88 -7.74
CA ILE A 4 14.22 -3.14 -6.46
C ILE A 4 15.17 -2.71 -5.33
N LEU A 5 14.72 -1.81 -4.49
CA LEU A 5 15.51 -1.29 -3.38
C LEU A 5 15.66 -2.32 -2.26
N SER A 6 16.83 -2.37 -1.64
CA SER A 6 17.03 -3.07 -0.37
C SER A 6 16.24 -2.38 0.75
N THR A 7 16.03 -3.08 1.87
CA THR A 7 15.35 -2.53 3.05
C THR A 7 15.98 -1.21 3.53
N THR A 8 17.32 -1.13 3.55
CA THR A 8 18.05 0.08 3.95
C THR A 8 17.84 1.23 2.98
N GLU A 9 17.93 0.97 1.67
CA GLU A 9 17.71 1.99 0.63
C GLU A 9 16.27 2.50 0.64
N ALA A 10 15.29 1.60 0.77
CA ALA A 10 13.89 1.94 0.87
C ALA A 10 13.60 2.80 2.12
N HIS A 11 14.16 2.45 3.29
CA HIS A 11 14.01 3.28 4.50
C HIS A 11 14.61 4.67 4.34
N CYS A 12 15.81 4.77 3.76
CA CYS A 12 16.46 6.05 3.49
C CYS A 12 15.58 6.91 2.56
N CYS A 13 15.10 6.30 1.47
CA CYS A 13 14.20 6.94 0.51
C CYS A 13 12.92 7.46 1.15
N LEU A 14 12.24 6.63 1.93
CA LEU A 14 10.96 6.97 2.55
C LEU A 14 11.13 8.03 3.64
N SER A 15 12.23 7.98 4.39
CA SER A 15 12.52 8.99 5.41
C SER A 15 12.74 10.38 4.81
N GLU A 16 13.44 10.45 3.66
CA GLU A 16 13.61 11.70 2.92
C GLU A 16 12.29 12.15 2.27
N ALA A 17 11.59 11.25 1.58
CA ALA A 17 10.34 11.55 0.90
C ALA A 17 9.22 12.00 1.85
N PHE A 18 9.23 11.53 3.10
CA PHE A 18 8.21 11.87 4.10
C PHE A 18 8.66 12.95 5.09
N TYR A 19 9.86 13.52 4.91
CA TYR A 19 10.40 14.58 5.79
C TYR A 19 10.51 14.18 7.27
N LEU A 20 10.83 12.90 7.55
CA LEU A 20 10.81 12.34 8.91
C LEU A 20 12.14 12.48 9.67
N SER A 21 13.25 12.54 8.93
CA SER A 21 14.61 12.69 9.48
C SER A 21 15.43 13.72 8.70
N THR A 22 16.51 14.22 9.32
CA THR A 22 17.47 15.10 8.63
C THR A 22 18.05 14.38 7.41
N PRO A 23 18.11 15.01 6.22
CA PRO A 23 18.48 14.32 5.00
C PRO A 23 19.88 13.71 5.10
N THR A 24 19.97 12.40 5.30
CA THR A 24 21.13 11.63 4.88
C THR A 24 21.10 11.57 3.36
N HIS A 25 22.25 11.65 2.69
CA HIS A 25 22.34 11.64 1.23
C HIS A 25 21.64 10.38 0.64
N CYS A 26 20.37 10.48 0.27
CA CYS A 26 19.70 9.44 -0.49
C CYS A 26 20.08 9.61 -1.96
N PRO A 27 20.53 8.56 -2.65
CA PRO A 27 20.84 8.64 -4.08
C PRO A 27 19.57 8.70 -4.95
N LEU A 28 18.38 8.63 -4.35
CA LEU A 28 17.11 8.58 -5.07
C LEU A 28 16.52 9.99 -5.26
N PRO A 29 15.62 10.16 -6.24
CA PRO A 29 15.03 11.45 -6.51
C PRO A 29 14.29 12.00 -5.29
N ARG A 30 14.43 13.30 -5.06
CA ARG A 30 13.57 14.02 -4.12
C ARG A 30 12.14 14.07 -4.63
N ASP A 31 11.22 14.08 -3.68
CA ASP A 31 9.80 14.24 -3.96
C ASP A 31 9.26 13.24 -5.00
N PRO A 32 9.51 11.93 -4.85
CA PRO A 32 8.97 10.96 -5.79
C PRO A 32 7.45 10.87 -5.64
N ILE A 33 6.77 10.48 -6.71
CA ILE A 33 5.42 9.95 -6.59
C ILE A 33 5.54 8.47 -6.24
N LEU A 34 4.91 8.07 -5.15
CA LEU A 34 4.79 6.66 -4.81
C LEU A 34 3.59 6.09 -5.56
N ALA A 35 3.78 5.08 -6.39
CA ALA A 35 2.71 4.49 -7.19
C ALA A 35 2.66 2.97 -7.00
N CYS A 36 1.53 2.44 -6.56
CA CYS A 36 1.29 1.00 -6.52
C CYS A 36 0.49 0.56 -7.74
N ILE A 37 0.87 -0.59 -8.31
CA ILE A 37 0.12 -1.29 -9.35
C ILE A 37 -0.15 -2.70 -8.84
N ASP A 38 -1.42 -3.10 -8.80
CA ASP A 38 -1.83 -4.45 -8.47
C ASP A 38 -2.67 -5.03 -9.61
N LEU A 39 -2.47 -6.32 -9.91
CA LEU A 39 -3.03 -7.00 -11.06
C LEU A 39 -3.79 -8.24 -10.63
N GLU A 40 -5.08 -8.31 -10.97
CA GLU A 40 -5.87 -9.50 -10.74
C GLU A 40 -5.98 -10.36 -11.99
N TRP A 41 -5.95 -11.68 -11.75
CA TRP A 41 -5.89 -12.67 -12.80
C TRP A 41 -6.89 -13.78 -12.55
N HIS A 42 -7.73 -14.05 -13.54
CA HIS A 42 -8.55 -15.24 -13.52
C HIS A 42 -7.86 -16.40 -14.25
N LYS A 43 -8.11 -17.62 -13.74
CA LYS A 43 -7.65 -18.88 -14.33
C LYS A 43 -8.84 -19.81 -14.51
N PRO A 44 -9.41 -19.93 -15.72
CA PRO A 44 -10.49 -20.87 -15.99
C PRO A 44 -10.04 -22.28 -15.68
N LYS A 45 -10.90 -23.05 -14.99
CA LYS A 45 -10.64 -24.46 -14.70
C LYS A 45 -10.83 -25.33 -15.94
N ASP A 46 -11.67 -24.89 -16.87
CA ASP A 46 -12.19 -25.70 -17.99
C ASP A 46 -11.51 -25.42 -19.34
N VAL A 47 -10.55 -24.49 -19.39
CA VAL A 47 -9.78 -24.17 -20.62
C VAL A 47 -8.40 -24.83 -20.57
N THR A 48 -8.05 -25.58 -21.62
CA THR A 48 -6.73 -26.22 -21.79
C THR A 48 -6.07 -25.69 -23.08
N PRO A 49 -4.85 -25.12 -23.03
CA PRO A 49 -4.03 -24.91 -21.83
C PRO A 49 -4.65 -23.88 -20.87
N ARG A 50 -4.31 -23.97 -19.58
CA ARG A 50 -4.75 -23.01 -18.56
C ARG A 50 -4.05 -21.68 -18.79
N ILE A 51 -4.70 -20.80 -19.53
CA ILE A 51 -4.23 -19.43 -19.78
C ILE A 51 -4.75 -18.55 -18.64
N ARG A 52 -3.87 -17.76 -18.03
CA ARG A 52 -4.31 -16.69 -17.13
C ARG A 52 -4.77 -15.54 -18.00
N PHE A 53 -5.86 -14.91 -17.62
CA PHE A 53 -6.26 -13.66 -18.25
C PHE A 53 -6.37 -12.57 -17.20
N LEU A 54 -5.89 -11.40 -17.57
CA LEU A 54 -5.94 -10.20 -16.75
C LEU A 54 -7.40 -9.72 -16.67
N THR A 55 -7.90 -9.54 -15.45
CA THR A 55 -9.28 -9.11 -15.18
C THR A 55 -9.36 -7.69 -14.67
N GLU A 56 -8.36 -7.23 -13.93
CA GLU A 56 -8.37 -5.93 -13.29
C GLU A 56 -6.96 -5.39 -13.15
N ILE A 57 -6.85 -4.06 -13.16
CA ILE A 57 -5.64 -3.32 -12.85
C ILE A 57 -6.03 -2.27 -11.82
N GLY A 58 -5.44 -2.36 -10.64
CA GLY A 58 -5.47 -1.33 -9.63
C GLY A 58 -4.27 -0.42 -9.72
N ILE A 59 -4.49 0.89 -9.60
CA ILE A 59 -3.42 1.86 -9.38
C ILE A 59 -3.76 2.69 -8.17
N SER A 60 -2.79 2.92 -7.29
CA SER A 60 -2.88 3.95 -6.26
C SER A 60 -1.64 4.81 -6.28
N THR A 61 -1.77 6.12 -6.11
CA THR A 61 -0.63 7.05 -6.12
C THR A 61 -0.65 7.97 -4.90
N LEU A 62 0.52 8.36 -4.41
CA LEU A 62 0.72 9.41 -3.41
C LEU A 62 1.84 10.35 -3.89
N ASP A 63 1.50 11.60 -4.19
CA ASP A 63 2.51 12.63 -4.49
C ASP A 63 3.14 13.13 -3.19
N THR A 64 4.42 12.83 -2.98
CA THR A 64 5.09 13.18 -1.71
C THR A 64 5.32 14.69 -1.52
N ARG A 65 5.18 15.52 -2.56
CA ARG A 65 5.29 16.99 -2.41
C ARG A 65 4.24 17.56 -1.48
N VAL A 66 3.04 16.98 -1.47
CA VAL A 66 1.96 17.43 -0.58
C VAL A 66 2.33 17.28 0.91
N LEU A 67 3.28 16.40 1.21
CA LEU A 67 3.75 16.12 2.57
C LEU A 67 4.70 17.21 3.09
N ARG A 68 5.28 18.05 2.20
CA ARG A 68 6.15 19.19 2.57
C ARG A 68 5.48 20.15 3.56
N SER A 69 4.19 20.41 3.35
CA SER A 69 3.40 21.39 4.09
C SER A 69 2.31 20.76 4.95
N THR A 70 2.15 19.44 4.89
CA THR A 70 1.09 18.70 5.59
C THR A 70 1.71 17.81 6.65
N LYS A 71 1.27 17.93 7.90
CA LYS A 71 1.63 16.97 8.94
C LYS A 71 0.81 15.68 8.75
N PRO A 72 1.30 14.51 9.18
CA PRO A 72 0.57 13.25 8.98
C PRO A 72 -0.80 13.22 9.64
N GLY A 73 -1.01 14.01 10.69
CA GLY A 73 -2.22 13.94 11.52
C GLY A 73 -2.27 12.64 12.34
N GLN A 74 -3.36 12.47 13.09
CA GLN A 74 -3.56 11.25 13.86
C GLN A 74 -3.71 10.06 12.90
N TYR A 75 -3.00 8.96 13.16
CA TYR A 75 -2.99 7.76 12.31
C TYR A 75 -2.52 7.98 10.86
N GLY A 76 -1.83 9.08 10.56
CA GLY A 76 -1.41 9.39 9.19
C GLY A 76 -2.54 9.83 8.26
N VAL A 77 -3.75 10.08 8.79
CA VAL A 77 -4.97 10.32 7.99
C VAL A 77 -4.82 11.46 6.98
N GLU A 78 -4.14 12.56 7.35
CA GLU A 78 -3.99 13.72 6.49
C GLU A 78 -3.13 13.42 5.26
N TRP A 79 -2.17 12.50 5.40
CA TRP A 79 -1.35 12.00 4.30
C TRP A 79 -2.06 10.94 3.48
N LEU A 80 -2.73 9.98 4.13
CA LEU A 80 -3.50 8.96 3.44
C LEU A 80 -4.57 9.60 2.55
N CYS A 81 -5.23 10.67 3.00
CA CYS A 81 -6.26 11.40 2.24
C CYS A 81 -5.75 12.05 0.95
N GLN A 82 -4.43 12.13 0.74
CA GLN A 82 -3.81 12.65 -0.47
C GLN A 82 -3.57 11.57 -1.53
N MET A 83 -3.83 10.30 -1.21
CA MET A 83 -3.75 9.23 -2.19
C MET A 83 -4.76 9.46 -3.32
N GLN A 84 -4.53 8.89 -4.48
CA GLN A 84 -5.50 8.78 -5.57
C GLN A 84 -5.56 7.33 -6.02
N ALA A 85 -6.75 6.86 -6.40
CA ALA A 85 -6.93 5.47 -6.81
C ALA A 85 -7.68 5.37 -8.14
N PHE A 86 -7.21 4.48 -9.00
CA PHE A 86 -7.82 4.16 -10.29
C PHE A 86 -8.03 2.66 -10.38
N HIS A 87 -9.18 2.28 -10.94
CA HIS A 87 -9.50 0.88 -11.17
C HIS A 87 -9.88 0.68 -12.62
N PHE A 88 -9.02 -0.02 -13.37
CA PHE A 88 -9.25 -0.34 -14.78
C PHE A 88 -9.63 -1.81 -14.94
N ARG A 89 -10.67 -2.07 -15.73
CA ARG A 89 -11.13 -3.41 -16.06
C ARG A 89 -11.17 -3.56 -17.58
N PRO A 90 -10.54 -4.60 -18.18
CA PRO A 90 -10.76 -4.92 -19.57
C PRO A 90 -12.25 -5.08 -19.85
N ILE A 91 -12.75 -4.44 -20.90
CA ILE A 91 -14.18 -4.41 -21.21
C ILE A 91 -14.77 -5.82 -21.44
N ASP A 92 -13.97 -6.72 -21.98
CA ASP A 92 -14.33 -8.14 -22.20
C ASP A 92 -14.46 -8.96 -20.90
N CYS A 93 -14.01 -8.41 -19.76
CA CYS A 93 -14.14 -8.99 -18.42
C CYS A 93 -15.25 -8.32 -17.59
N ARG A 94 -16.06 -7.44 -18.20
CA ARG A 94 -17.07 -6.65 -17.47
C ARG A 94 -18.08 -7.51 -16.73
N ASP A 95 -18.61 -8.51 -17.40
CA ASP A 95 -19.67 -9.39 -16.89
C ASP A 95 -19.11 -10.69 -16.28
N LEU A 96 -17.78 -10.78 -16.13
CA LEU A 96 -17.15 -11.93 -15.53
C LEU A 96 -17.36 -11.92 -14.02
N HIS A 97 -17.94 -13.01 -13.51
CA HIS A 97 -18.07 -13.27 -12.09
C HIS A 97 -17.74 -14.73 -11.75
N TYR A 98 -17.13 -14.97 -10.59
CA TYR A 98 -16.78 -16.32 -10.15
C TYR A 98 -16.82 -16.51 -8.63
N ASP A 99 -17.46 -17.59 -8.18
CA ASP A 99 -17.67 -17.88 -6.75
C ASP A 99 -16.46 -18.56 -6.06
N ASN A 100 -15.24 -18.29 -6.51
CA ASN A 100 -14.06 -18.85 -5.85
C ASN A 100 -13.81 -18.13 -4.51
N ILE A 101 -13.37 -18.87 -3.49
CA ILE A 101 -13.13 -18.36 -2.13
C ILE A 101 -11.73 -18.79 -1.67
N ASP A 102 -10.98 -17.91 -0.99
CA ASP A 102 -9.83 -18.30 -0.19
C ASP A 102 -10.34 -19.12 1.00
N LYS A 103 -10.24 -20.45 0.89
CA LYS A 103 -10.72 -21.37 1.93
C LYS A 103 -10.07 -21.15 3.30
N ARG A 104 -8.88 -20.55 3.38
CA ARG A 104 -8.20 -20.31 4.66
C ARG A 104 -8.81 -19.14 5.42
N ARG A 105 -9.25 -18.11 4.70
CA ARG A 105 -9.80 -16.87 5.29
C ARG A 105 -11.31 -16.75 5.13
N ASN A 106 -11.92 -17.60 4.32
CA ASN A 106 -13.32 -17.54 3.95
C ASN A 106 -13.69 -16.20 3.28
N ILE A 107 -12.83 -15.72 2.38
CA ILE A 107 -12.97 -14.44 1.67
C ILE A 107 -13.17 -14.71 0.17
N PRO A 108 -14.12 -14.05 -0.52
CA PRO A 108 -14.27 -14.16 -1.98
C PRO A 108 -12.99 -13.79 -2.73
N LEU A 109 -12.66 -14.52 -3.79
CA LEU A 109 -11.56 -14.21 -4.71
C LEU A 109 -12.00 -13.37 -5.91
N ASP A 110 -13.30 -13.07 -6.01
CA ASP A 110 -13.88 -12.15 -6.96
C ASP A 110 -14.46 -10.97 -6.19
N ALA A 111 -13.83 -9.80 -6.33
CA ALA A 111 -14.32 -8.55 -5.79
C ALA A 111 -14.25 -7.43 -6.85
N ALA A 112 -14.30 -7.79 -8.14
CA ALA A 112 -14.07 -6.86 -9.26
C ALA A 112 -15.10 -5.71 -9.33
N ASP A 113 -16.29 -5.89 -8.76
CA ASP A 113 -17.35 -4.90 -8.70
C ASP A 113 -17.38 -4.11 -7.37
N LYS A 114 -16.42 -4.35 -6.47
CA LYS A 114 -16.38 -3.78 -5.11
C LYS A 114 -15.27 -2.75 -4.91
N PHE A 115 -14.98 -1.96 -5.93
CA PHE A 115 -14.03 -0.85 -5.80
C PHE A 115 -14.54 0.20 -4.80
N LEU A 116 -13.81 0.42 -3.72
CA LEU A 116 -14.25 1.27 -2.61
C LEU A 116 -13.95 2.75 -2.81
N PHE A 117 -12.91 3.07 -3.59
CA PHE A 117 -12.30 4.39 -3.65
C PHE A 117 -12.67 5.19 -4.90
N GLY A 118 -13.67 4.74 -5.66
CA GLY A 118 -14.13 5.43 -6.85
C GLY A 118 -15.03 4.55 -7.71
N THR A 119 -14.97 4.77 -9.03
CA THR A 119 -15.71 3.97 -10.01
C THR A 119 -14.73 3.22 -10.91
N SER A 120 -15.03 1.97 -11.23
CA SER A 120 -14.26 1.19 -12.19
C SER A 120 -14.43 1.73 -13.61
N THR A 121 -13.31 1.94 -14.31
CA THR A 121 -13.28 2.33 -15.72
C THR A 121 -13.07 1.10 -16.58
N PHE A 122 -13.95 0.89 -17.56
CA PHE A 122 -13.80 -0.17 -18.55
C PHE A 122 -12.95 0.32 -19.71
N VAL A 123 -11.93 -0.46 -20.08
CA VAL A 123 -10.92 -0.08 -21.08
C VAL A 123 -10.76 -1.23 -22.07
N GLU A 124 -10.57 -0.93 -23.36
CA GLU A 124 -10.21 -1.94 -24.36
C GLU A 124 -8.83 -2.53 -24.03
N ARG A 125 -8.61 -3.82 -24.29
CA ARG A 125 -7.34 -4.48 -23.91
C ARG A 125 -6.13 -3.82 -24.56
N GLU A 126 -6.31 -3.41 -25.81
CA GLU A 126 -5.31 -2.76 -26.65
C GLU A 126 -4.94 -1.35 -26.12
N GLU A 127 -5.84 -0.72 -25.37
CA GLU A 127 -5.65 0.62 -24.80
C GLU A 127 -5.06 0.61 -23.38
N LEU A 128 -4.98 -0.56 -22.73
CA LEU A 128 -4.49 -0.66 -21.35
C LEU A 128 -3.08 -0.08 -21.21
N GLY A 129 -2.17 -0.40 -22.13
CA GLY A 129 -0.78 0.06 -22.08
C GLY A 129 -0.67 1.59 -22.16
N ILE A 130 -1.43 2.21 -23.06
CA ILE A 130 -1.48 3.67 -23.21
C ILE A 130 -2.13 4.31 -21.98
N THR A 131 -3.23 3.71 -21.50
CA THR A 131 -3.96 4.18 -20.31
C THR A 131 -3.08 4.18 -19.07
N LEU A 132 -2.35 3.09 -18.81
CA LEU A 132 -1.42 3.00 -17.69
C LEU A 132 -0.22 3.94 -17.85
N THR A 133 0.29 4.07 -19.08
CA THR A 133 1.37 5.03 -19.35
C THR A 133 0.92 6.45 -19.02
N ALA A 134 -0.29 6.84 -19.43
CA ALA A 134 -0.86 8.15 -19.13
C ALA A 134 -1.07 8.34 -17.62
N ALA A 135 -1.60 7.33 -16.91
CA ALA A 135 -1.81 7.38 -15.46
C ALA A 135 -0.50 7.55 -14.66
N LEU A 136 0.62 7.07 -15.19
CA LEU A 136 1.95 7.22 -14.59
C LEU A 136 2.72 8.45 -15.14
N SER A 137 2.28 9.07 -16.22
CA SER A 137 2.96 10.21 -16.85
C SER A 137 2.53 11.52 -16.20
N ILE A 138 2.93 11.71 -14.95
CA ILE A 138 2.51 12.88 -14.14
C ILE A 138 3.47 14.05 -14.41
N ALA A 139 2.96 15.13 -14.99
CA ALA A 139 3.75 16.30 -15.35
C ALA A 139 4.38 16.97 -14.11
N ASP A 140 5.65 17.37 -14.25
CA ASP A 140 6.35 18.14 -13.23
C ASP A 140 6.10 19.65 -13.40
N ASN A 141 5.05 20.14 -12.76
CA ASN A 141 4.69 21.56 -12.78
C ASN A 141 5.69 22.48 -12.04
N GLU A 142 6.65 21.93 -11.29
CA GLU A 142 7.72 22.69 -10.63
C GLU A 142 9.02 22.70 -11.46
N ALA A 143 9.09 21.91 -12.54
CA ALA A 143 10.27 21.88 -13.40
C ALA A 143 10.38 23.16 -14.24
N THR A 144 11.53 23.80 -14.19
CA THR A 144 11.88 24.84 -15.17
C THR A 144 12.12 24.20 -16.53
N VAL A 145 11.12 24.29 -17.40
CA VAL A 145 11.20 23.89 -18.82
C VAL A 145 11.46 25.09 -19.71
N ALA A 146 12.24 24.87 -20.77
CA ALA A 146 12.37 25.85 -21.84
C ALA A 146 11.05 25.90 -22.64
N PHE A 147 10.77 27.03 -23.29
CA PHE A 147 9.48 27.30 -23.96
C PHE A 147 9.09 26.32 -25.08
N ASP A 148 10.00 25.39 -25.46
CA ASP A 148 9.85 24.48 -26.60
C ASP A 148 10.34 23.04 -26.29
N SER A 149 10.45 22.69 -25.01
CA SER A 149 10.88 21.36 -24.58
C SER A 149 9.70 20.44 -24.28
N SER A 150 9.88 19.15 -24.56
CA SER A 150 8.95 18.08 -24.14
C SER A 150 8.60 18.19 -22.65
N PRO A 151 7.39 17.75 -22.25
CA PRO A 151 6.99 17.75 -20.84
C PRO A 151 8.00 16.96 -20.00
N VAL A 152 8.38 17.55 -18.86
CA VAL A 152 9.17 16.86 -17.84
C VAL A 152 8.20 16.13 -16.92
N TYR A 153 8.45 14.86 -16.66
CA TYR A 153 7.61 14.03 -15.79
C TYR A 153 8.25 13.87 -14.42
N ARG A 154 7.39 13.74 -13.41
CA ARG A 154 7.77 13.45 -12.03
C ARG A 154 8.37 12.06 -11.92
N ASN A 155 9.41 11.94 -11.10
CA ASN A 155 9.97 10.62 -10.78
C ASN A 155 8.95 9.78 -10.00
N ILE A 156 8.83 8.52 -10.38
CA ILE A 156 7.96 7.51 -9.78
C ILE A 156 8.83 6.45 -9.12
N ILE A 157 8.44 6.10 -7.90
CA ILE A 157 8.87 4.87 -7.25
C ILE A 157 7.67 3.94 -7.21
N LEU A 158 7.79 2.80 -7.88
CA LEU A 158 6.75 1.78 -7.83
C LEU A 158 6.75 1.11 -6.46
N VAL A 159 5.57 0.77 -5.98
CA VAL A 159 5.37 0.07 -4.71
C VAL A 159 4.61 -1.21 -5.02
N GLY A 160 5.17 -2.35 -4.62
CA GLY A 160 4.54 -3.66 -4.85
C GLY A 160 4.48 -4.49 -3.58
N GLN A 161 3.57 -5.47 -3.57
CA GLN A 161 3.46 -6.48 -2.52
C GLN A 161 3.98 -7.83 -3.06
N GLY A 162 5.28 -8.08 -2.97
CA GLY A 162 5.92 -9.30 -3.48
C GLY A 162 6.42 -9.20 -4.92
N TRP A 163 6.88 -8.01 -5.32
CA TRP A 163 7.37 -7.73 -6.67
C TRP A 163 8.53 -8.65 -7.06
N ASN A 164 8.47 -9.22 -8.25
CA ASN A 164 9.55 -9.99 -8.85
C ASN A 164 9.65 -9.77 -10.38
N ALA A 165 10.64 -10.38 -11.02
CA ALA A 165 10.88 -10.20 -12.46
C ALA A 165 9.72 -10.68 -13.33
N CYS A 166 8.89 -11.61 -12.82
CA CYS A 166 7.71 -12.07 -13.54
C CYS A 166 6.65 -10.97 -13.63
N GLU A 167 6.41 -10.15 -12.60
CA GLU A 167 5.38 -9.08 -12.68
C GLU A 167 5.71 -8.08 -13.79
N ALA A 168 6.97 -7.62 -13.90
CA ALA A 168 7.38 -6.73 -14.98
C ALA A 168 7.19 -7.36 -16.37
N THR A 169 7.44 -8.66 -16.49
CA THR A 169 7.21 -9.42 -17.73
C THR A 169 5.71 -9.50 -18.05
N MET A 170 4.88 -9.82 -17.05
CA MET A 170 3.43 -9.92 -17.21
C MET A 170 2.80 -8.58 -17.59
N ILE A 171 3.25 -7.47 -16.98
CA ILE A 171 2.85 -6.11 -17.34
C ILE A 171 3.15 -5.84 -18.82
N LYS A 172 4.37 -6.16 -19.25
CA LYS A 172 4.77 -5.96 -20.65
C LYS A 172 3.96 -6.81 -21.63
N GLU A 173 3.79 -8.09 -21.33
CA GLU A 173 3.17 -9.06 -22.25
C GLU A 173 1.64 -8.94 -22.33
N HIS A 174 0.96 -8.63 -21.22
CA HIS A 174 -0.50 -8.60 -21.16
C HIS A 174 -1.11 -7.22 -21.13
N ILE A 175 -0.35 -6.19 -20.78
CA ILE A 175 -0.82 -4.79 -20.72
C ILE A 175 -0.18 -3.96 -21.84
N GLY A 176 0.98 -4.38 -22.37
CA GLY A 176 1.73 -3.60 -23.36
C GLY A 176 2.53 -2.44 -22.75
N LEU A 177 2.64 -2.38 -21.42
CA LEU A 177 3.40 -1.36 -20.72
C LEU A 177 4.86 -1.82 -20.53
N ASN A 178 5.80 -1.17 -21.21
CA ASN A 178 7.22 -1.45 -21.01
C ASN A 178 7.83 -0.48 -19.99
N LEU A 179 7.95 -0.93 -18.73
CA LEU A 179 8.55 -0.12 -17.66
C LEU A 179 9.99 0.31 -17.96
N ASP A 180 10.73 -0.45 -18.77
CA ASP A 180 12.09 -0.07 -19.19
C ASP A 180 12.12 1.16 -20.11
N ALA A 181 11.01 1.44 -20.78
CA ALA A 181 10.86 2.59 -21.67
C ALA A 181 10.32 3.84 -20.94
N LEU A 182 10.05 3.75 -19.62
CA LEU A 182 9.59 4.87 -18.80
C LEU A 182 10.73 5.39 -17.92
N PRO A 183 11.54 6.36 -18.38
CA PRO A 183 12.73 6.82 -17.66
C PRO A 183 12.40 7.50 -16.33
N PHE A 184 11.16 7.96 -16.14
CA PHE A 184 10.68 8.54 -14.90
C PHE A 184 10.32 7.49 -13.83
N VAL A 185 10.27 6.19 -14.16
CA VAL A 185 10.13 5.13 -13.15
C VAL A 185 11.52 4.74 -12.65
N THR A 186 11.92 5.24 -11.49
CA THR A 186 13.32 5.23 -11.06
C THR A 186 13.69 4.09 -10.12
N ALA A 187 12.72 3.52 -9.39
CA ALA A 187 12.95 2.44 -8.43
C ALA A 187 11.67 1.69 -8.07
N ILE A 188 11.83 0.58 -7.35
CA ILE A 188 10.73 -0.25 -6.83
C ILE A 188 10.95 -0.53 -5.35
N ILE A 189 9.92 -0.33 -4.53
CA ILE A 189 9.85 -0.74 -3.13
C ILE A 189 8.91 -1.93 -3.02
N ASP A 190 9.41 -3.06 -2.51
CA ASP A 190 8.58 -4.21 -2.17
C ASP A 190 8.24 -4.19 -0.68
N THR A 191 6.96 -4.01 -0.34
CA THR A 191 6.48 -3.97 1.06
C THR A 191 6.69 -5.29 1.79
N GLN A 192 6.74 -6.43 1.08
CA GLN A 192 7.07 -7.72 1.70
C GLN A 192 8.52 -7.80 2.14
N ILE A 193 9.42 -7.12 1.43
CA ILE A 193 10.84 -7.04 1.78
C ILE A 193 11.04 -5.98 2.87
N LEU A 194 10.40 -4.83 2.72
CA LEU A 194 10.53 -3.69 3.63
C LEU A 194 10.04 -4.02 5.05
N PHE A 195 8.92 -4.72 5.17
CA PHE A 195 8.29 -5.03 6.47
C PHE A 195 8.46 -6.50 6.89
N MET A 196 9.41 -7.22 6.30
CA MET A 196 9.76 -8.55 6.74
C MET A 196 10.38 -8.50 8.14
N LYS A 197 9.90 -9.35 9.07
CA LYS A 197 10.50 -9.49 10.41
C LYS A 197 11.57 -10.57 10.40
N SER A 198 12.52 -10.54 11.33
CA SER A 198 13.58 -11.57 11.41
C SER A 198 13.03 -13.00 11.54
N ALA A 199 11.93 -13.19 12.27
CA ALA A 199 11.28 -14.50 12.37
C ALA A 199 10.65 -14.98 11.03
N ASP A 200 10.28 -14.05 10.16
CA ASP A 200 9.78 -14.33 8.81
C ASP A 200 10.92 -14.70 7.87
N GLU A 201 12.07 -14.02 7.99
CA GLU A 201 13.31 -14.35 7.27
C GLU A 201 13.79 -15.76 7.59
N GLU A 202 13.86 -16.12 8.88
CA GLU A 202 14.24 -17.47 9.34
C GLU A 202 13.35 -18.55 8.74
N LYS A 203 12.05 -18.28 8.63
CA LYS A 203 11.05 -19.20 8.08
C LYS A 203 10.89 -19.08 6.56
N LYS A 204 11.60 -18.16 5.91
CA LYS A 204 11.43 -17.78 4.50
C LYS A 204 9.96 -17.50 4.14
N GLN A 205 9.21 -16.91 5.07
CA GLN A 205 7.78 -16.65 4.94
C GLN A 205 7.54 -15.16 4.73
N LYS A 206 7.28 -14.74 3.49
CA LYS A 206 6.95 -13.34 3.21
C LYS A 206 5.55 -12.98 3.79
N PRO A 207 5.37 -11.81 4.40
CA PRO A 207 4.09 -11.40 4.95
C PRO A 207 3.10 -11.05 3.83
N GLY A 208 1.86 -11.55 3.92
CA GLY A 208 0.79 -11.16 3.01
C GLY A 208 0.21 -9.79 3.40
N LEU A 209 -0.44 -9.12 2.44
CA LEU A 209 -1.08 -7.82 2.66
C LEU A 209 -2.04 -7.83 3.84
N ALA A 210 -2.88 -8.87 3.93
CA ALA A 210 -3.81 -9.05 5.05
C ALA A 210 -3.15 -9.01 6.41
N ARG A 211 -2.04 -9.74 6.55
CA ARG A 211 -1.26 -9.76 7.80
C ARG A 211 -0.68 -8.38 8.09
N LEU A 212 -0.10 -7.70 7.10
CA LEU A 212 0.51 -6.38 7.32
C LEU A 212 -0.52 -5.34 7.76
N MET A 213 -1.72 -5.36 7.18
CA MET A 213 -2.80 -4.43 7.55
C MET A 213 -3.40 -4.73 8.92
N GLU A 214 -3.57 -6.02 9.26
CA GLU A 214 -3.97 -6.45 10.62
C GLU A 214 -3.00 -5.92 11.68
N GLU A 215 -1.68 -5.87 11.39
CA GLU A 215 -0.68 -5.34 12.33
C GLU A 215 -0.86 -3.84 12.63
N TYR A 216 -1.49 -3.10 11.72
CA TYR A 216 -1.86 -1.70 11.92
C TYR A 216 -3.29 -1.52 12.44
N GLY A 217 -3.97 -2.62 12.80
CA GLY A 217 -5.35 -2.62 13.29
C GLY A 217 -6.38 -2.37 12.19
N VAL A 218 -5.99 -2.48 10.92
CA VAL A 218 -6.83 -2.07 9.79
C VAL A 218 -7.63 -3.26 9.25
N GLU A 219 -8.96 -3.16 9.34
CA GLU A 219 -9.87 -4.14 8.72
C GLU A 219 -9.85 -3.98 7.20
N LEU A 220 -9.76 -5.12 6.52
CA LEU A 220 -9.73 -5.17 5.07
C LEU A 220 -11.09 -5.54 4.52
N LEU A 221 -11.61 -4.70 3.63
CA LEU A 221 -12.83 -4.94 2.89
C LEU A 221 -12.48 -5.24 1.43
N HIS A 222 -13.17 -6.21 0.84
CA HIS A 222 -13.09 -6.51 -0.59
C HIS A 222 -11.65 -6.71 -1.10
N LEU A 223 -10.88 -7.55 -0.40
CA LEU A 223 -9.64 -8.13 -0.93
C LEU A 223 -9.92 -8.80 -2.28
N HIS A 224 -8.91 -8.85 -3.15
CA HIS A 224 -9.04 -9.32 -4.54
C HIS A 224 -9.83 -8.38 -5.45
N ASN A 225 -9.92 -7.11 -5.06
CA ASN A 225 -10.17 -6.02 -5.98
C ASN A 225 -8.84 -5.30 -6.18
N GLY A 226 -8.31 -5.28 -7.41
CA GLY A 226 -6.94 -4.82 -7.64
C GLY A 226 -6.70 -3.38 -7.17
N ALA A 227 -7.67 -2.49 -7.34
CA ALA A 227 -7.52 -1.09 -6.92
C ALA A 227 -7.59 -0.90 -5.40
N ASN A 228 -8.45 -1.66 -4.70
CA ASN A 228 -8.44 -1.68 -3.24
C ASN A 228 -7.08 -2.19 -2.71
N ASP A 229 -6.56 -3.27 -3.28
CA ASP A 229 -5.29 -3.87 -2.86
C ASP A 229 -4.09 -2.95 -3.15
N ALA A 230 -4.12 -2.18 -4.25
CA ALA A 230 -3.14 -1.13 -4.51
C ALA A 230 -3.18 0.00 -3.46
N VAL A 231 -4.39 0.44 -3.06
CA VAL A 231 -4.57 1.44 -1.98
C VAL A 231 -4.05 0.89 -0.66
N TYR A 232 -4.46 -0.32 -0.28
CA TYR A 232 -4.02 -0.96 0.97
C TYR A 232 -2.50 -1.13 1.02
N THR A 233 -1.86 -1.45 -0.11
CA THR A 233 -0.40 -1.56 -0.19
C THR A 233 0.29 -0.20 0.10
N LEU A 234 -0.23 0.91 -0.43
CA LEU A 234 0.28 2.24 -0.09
C LEU A 234 -0.05 2.65 1.34
N VAL A 235 -1.20 2.24 1.89
CA VAL A 235 -1.52 2.44 3.31
C VAL A 235 -0.49 1.73 4.18
N VAL A 236 -0.17 0.45 3.92
CA VAL A 236 0.90 -0.29 4.61
C VAL A 236 2.22 0.47 4.55
N LEU A 237 2.60 0.97 3.37
CA LEU A 237 3.83 1.74 3.20
C LEU A 237 3.85 2.99 4.08
N VAL A 238 2.78 3.79 4.06
CA VAL A 238 2.71 5.04 4.82
C VAL A 238 2.73 4.76 6.32
N LEU A 239 1.85 3.88 6.76
CA LEU A 239 1.68 3.51 8.16
C LEU A 239 2.93 2.86 8.74
N GLY A 240 3.55 1.94 8.01
CA GLY A 240 4.79 1.29 8.43
C GLY A 240 5.99 2.23 8.49
N THR A 241 6.09 3.17 7.56
CA THR A 241 7.15 4.21 7.58
C THR A 241 7.00 5.11 8.79
N LEU A 242 5.78 5.62 9.01
CA LEU A 242 5.43 6.46 10.14
C LEU A 242 5.66 5.76 11.50
N TRP A 243 5.25 4.50 11.60
CA TRP A 243 5.49 3.69 12.79
C TRP A 243 6.98 3.52 13.06
N ARG A 244 7.77 3.23 12.01
CA ARG A 244 9.21 3.01 12.15
C ARG A 244 9.93 4.27 12.64
N ASP A 245 9.61 5.43 12.06
CA ASP A 245 10.18 6.71 12.48
C ASP A 245 9.89 7.01 13.97
N ALA A 246 8.65 6.80 14.40
CA ALA A 246 8.30 7.00 15.80
C ALA A 246 8.98 5.99 16.72
N TYR A 247 9.06 4.71 16.32
CA TYR A 247 9.80 3.69 17.06
C TYR A 247 11.28 4.08 17.22
N ASP A 248 11.94 4.53 16.14
CA ASP A 248 13.35 4.91 16.19
C ASP A 248 13.61 6.12 17.10
N LYS A 249 12.64 7.03 17.25
CA LYS A 249 12.72 8.18 18.17
C LYS A 249 12.53 7.84 19.64
N VAL A 250 11.83 6.75 19.96
CA VAL A 250 11.50 6.38 21.34
C VAL A 250 12.27 5.17 21.86
N ARG A 251 12.78 4.29 20.99
CA ARG A 251 13.37 2.99 21.38
C ARG A 251 14.52 3.13 22.38
N ASP A 252 15.32 4.19 22.29
CA ASP A 252 16.46 4.41 23.19
C ASP A 252 16.01 4.94 24.56
N SER A 253 14.93 5.73 24.58
CA SER A 253 14.32 6.28 25.81
C SER A 253 13.35 5.32 26.50
N MET A 254 12.85 4.31 25.77
CA MET A 254 11.76 3.42 26.18
C MET A 254 10.47 4.15 26.60
N ASP A 255 10.26 5.37 26.08
CA ASP A 255 9.07 6.19 26.33
C ASP A 255 7.89 5.73 25.45
N TRP A 256 7.27 4.62 25.86
CA TRP A 256 6.14 4.01 25.16
C TRP A 256 4.84 4.81 25.27
N GLU A 257 4.72 5.68 26.28
CA GLU A 257 3.60 6.63 26.37
C GLU A 257 3.63 7.62 25.21
N ARG A 258 4.82 8.13 24.87
CA ARG A 258 5.02 9.00 23.72
C ARG A 258 4.75 8.30 22.39
N MET A 259 5.11 7.01 22.26
CA MET A 259 4.72 6.21 21.09
C MET A 259 3.19 6.13 20.96
N THR A 260 2.52 5.88 22.08
CA THR A 260 1.04 5.77 22.14
C THR A 260 0.37 7.11 21.83
N ALA A 261 0.92 8.22 22.30
CA ALA A 261 0.42 9.55 21.95
C ALA A 261 0.61 9.88 20.45
N THR A 262 1.65 9.31 19.82
CA THR A 262 1.94 9.53 18.39
C THR A 262 1.13 8.59 17.48
N PHE A 263 0.87 7.35 17.93
CA PHE A 263 0.09 6.33 17.21
C PHE A 263 -0.88 5.58 18.15
N PRO A 264 -2.01 6.20 18.56
CA PRO A 264 -2.89 5.68 19.63
C PRO A 264 -3.67 4.40 19.29
N GLY A 265 -3.31 3.66 18.24
CA GLY A 265 -4.10 2.53 17.71
C GLY A 265 -3.36 1.58 16.75
N MET A 266 -2.06 1.76 16.53
CA MET A 266 -1.24 0.76 15.84
C MET A 266 -0.73 -0.27 16.84
N GLN A 267 -1.59 -1.22 17.21
CA GLN A 267 -1.17 -2.34 18.05
C GLN A 267 -0.54 -3.44 17.21
N CYS A 268 0.76 -3.29 16.98
CA CYS A 268 1.73 -4.38 17.04
C CYS A 268 3.03 -3.76 17.60
N VAL A 269 3.37 -3.72 18.90
CA VAL A 269 2.98 -4.48 20.09
C VAL A 269 3.32 -3.61 21.34
N GLY A 270 2.42 -3.56 22.34
CA GLY A 270 2.65 -3.08 23.72
C GLY A 270 2.48 -4.21 24.75
N GLU A 271 1.89 -3.95 25.93
CA GLU A 271 1.79 -4.89 27.08
C GLU A 271 1.40 -6.33 26.72
N LYS A 272 0.50 -6.58 25.75
CA LYS A 272 0.10 -7.93 25.32
C LYS A 272 1.23 -8.76 24.71
N GLY A 273 2.17 -8.16 23.98
CA GLY A 273 3.32 -8.90 23.48
C GLY A 273 4.54 -8.85 24.40
N ILE A 274 4.61 -7.90 25.34
CA ILE A 274 5.49 -8.02 26.52
C ILE A 274 5.05 -9.23 27.37
N GLU A 275 3.75 -9.46 27.53
CA GLU A 275 3.20 -10.56 28.32
C GLU A 275 3.36 -11.93 27.61
N ALA A 276 3.20 -11.97 26.28
CA ALA A 276 3.53 -13.16 25.48
C ALA A 276 5.04 -13.49 25.51
N LEU A 277 5.90 -12.48 25.61
CA LEU A 277 7.36 -12.65 25.76
C LEU A 277 7.72 -13.13 27.17
N LYS A 278 7.09 -12.59 28.23
CA LYS A 278 7.25 -13.05 29.63
C LYS A 278 6.86 -14.52 29.81
N ARG A 279 5.75 -14.97 29.23
CA ARG A 279 5.32 -16.39 29.28
C ARG A 279 6.33 -17.35 28.65
N LYS A 280 7.06 -16.90 27.63
CA LYS A 280 8.08 -17.72 26.94
C LYS A 280 9.45 -17.69 27.62
N ILE A 281 9.83 -16.59 28.26
CA ILE A 281 11.12 -16.44 28.95
C ILE A 281 11.12 -17.13 30.33
N LEU A 282 9.97 -17.16 31.02
CA LEU A 282 9.91 -17.63 32.42
C LEU A 282 9.59 -19.13 32.59
N GLY A 283 9.47 -19.89 31.51
CA GLY A 283 9.43 -21.36 31.52
C GLY A 283 8.59 -21.96 32.65
N ARG A 284 7.26 -21.79 32.63
CA ARG A 284 6.37 -22.54 33.53
C ARG A 284 5.11 -23.00 32.82
N ASP A 285 5.10 -24.28 32.49
CA ASP A 285 3.91 -25.10 32.71
C ASP A 285 3.56 -25.04 34.20
N ARG A 286 2.35 -24.58 34.55
CA ARG A 286 1.41 -25.23 35.50
C ARG A 286 0.23 -24.31 35.84
N VAL A 287 -0.95 -24.90 35.63
CA VAL A 287 -2.25 -24.74 36.30
C VAL A 287 -2.21 -23.96 37.64
N GLU A 288 -3.07 -22.95 37.82
CA GLU A 288 -4.10 -22.88 38.88
C GLU A 288 -4.92 -21.57 38.85
N ASN A 289 -6.17 -21.70 39.31
CA ASN A 289 -7.22 -20.68 39.44
C ASN A 289 -6.83 -19.57 40.44
N ASP A 290 -7.32 -18.34 40.24
CA ASP A 290 -8.38 -17.73 41.08
C ASP A 290 -8.58 -16.21 40.81
N ARG A 291 -9.86 -15.88 40.62
CA ARG A 291 -10.68 -14.71 41.03
C ARG A 291 -10.08 -13.28 41.20
N GLU A 292 -10.73 -12.37 40.47
CA GLU A 292 -11.23 -11.01 40.82
C GLU A 292 -10.29 -10.02 41.55
N ASP A 293 -9.99 -8.87 40.93
CA ASP A 293 -10.75 -7.61 41.16
C ASP A 293 -10.31 -6.51 40.16
N VAL A 294 -11.20 -5.54 40.01
CA VAL A 294 -11.50 -4.57 38.96
C VAL A 294 -10.54 -3.36 38.93
N GLY A 295 -10.24 -2.86 37.72
CA GLY A 295 -9.46 -1.63 37.55
C GLY A 295 -9.39 -1.07 36.13
N ARG A 296 -10.54 -0.82 35.49
CA ARG A 296 -10.77 0.03 34.29
C ARG A 296 -9.96 -0.34 33.03
N GLU A 297 -10.56 -1.19 32.20
CA GLU A 297 -10.12 -1.45 30.82
C GLU A 297 -10.30 -0.21 29.93
N PRO A 298 -9.37 0.09 29.00
CA PRO A 298 -9.65 0.96 27.88
C PRO A 298 -10.72 0.28 27.02
N THR A 299 -11.86 0.93 26.84
CA THR A 299 -13.00 0.42 26.08
C THR A 299 -12.59 0.10 24.63
N GLU A 300 -12.70 -1.16 24.23
CA GLU A 300 -12.50 -1.69 22.88
C GLU A 300 -13.36 -1.03 21.79
N LEU A 301 -14.25 -0.09 22.13
CA LEU A 301 -15.16 0.59 21.22
C LEU A 301 -14.54 1.76 20.44
N GLU A 302 -13.46 2.39 20.90
CA GLU A 302 -12.96 3.64 20.27
C GLU A 302 -11.92 3.41 19.16
N SER A 303 -11.23 2.26 19.12
CA SER A 303 -10.19 2.00 18.10
C SER A 303 -10.76 1.57 16.75
N VAL A 304 -11.84 0.80 16.74
CA VAL A 304 -12.51 0.30 15.53
C VAL A 304 -13.21 1.46 14.79
N ASP A 305 -13.80 2.40 15.53
CA ASP A 305 -14.49 3.58 14.96
C ASP A 305 -13.52 4.54 14.25
N ASN A 306 -12.27 4.62 14.69
CA ASN A 306 -11.28 5.54 14.10
C ASN A 306 -10.78 5.09 12.72
N ILE A 307 -10.66 3.78 12.48
CA ILE A 307 -10.14 3.26 11.20
C ILE A 307 -11.21 3.19 10.12
N GLU A 308 -12.44 2.80 10.47
CA GLU A 308 -13.58 2.94 9.56
C GLU A 308 -13.83 4.42 9.22
N MET A 309 -13.60 5.33 10.17
CA MET A 309 -13.57 6.77 9.88
C MET A 309 -12.46 7.14 8.90
N ILE A 310 -11.24 6.60 8.99
CA ILE A 310 -10.15 6.85 8.04
C ILE A 310 -10.55 6.38 6.63
N PHE A 311 -11.03 5.14 6.47
CA PHE A 311 -11.49 4.69 5.16
C PHE A 311 -12.69 5.49 4.65
N ARG A 312 -13.61 5.89 5.52
CA ARG A 312 -14.69 6.80 5.14
C ARG A 312 -14.17 8.16 4.68
N MET A 313 -13.16 8.73 5.33
CA MET A 313 -12.52 9.98 4.93
C MET A 313 -11.79 9.83 3.60
N LEU A 314 -11.06 8.72 3.38
CA LEU A 314 -10.44 8.40 2.11
C LEU A 314 -11.46 8.32 0.98
N ARG A 315 -12.53 7.53 1.17
CA ARG A 315 -13.63 7.41 0.21
C ARG A 315 -14.28 8.76 -0.10
N ASN A 316 -14.42 9.63 0.90
CA ASN A 316 -14.99 10.97 0.72
C ASN A 316 -14.03 11.95 0.03
N ALA A 317 -12.71 11.84 0.25
CA ALA A 317 -11.71 12.66 -0.42
C ALA A 317 -11.67 12.33 -1.92
N GLN A 318 -11.71 11.04 -2.29
CA GLN A 318 -11.75 10.62 -3.70
C GLN A 318 -12.98 11.14 -4.45
N LYS A 319 -14.18 11.07 -3.84
CA LYS A 319 -15.42 11.60 -4.42
C LYS A 319 -15.39 13.10 -4.74
N ARG A 320 -14.46 13.87 -4.15
CA ARG A 320 -14.28 15.30 -4.44
C ARG A 320 -13.37 15.55 -5.64
N VAL A 321 -12.58 14.55 -6.05
CA VAL A 321 -11.68 14.60 -7.21
C VAL A 321 -12.41 14.17 -8.50
N ASP A 322 -13.62 13.59 -8.40
CA ASP A 322 -14.56 13.30 -9.51
C ASP A 322 -15.13 14.57 -10.21
N GLY A 323 -14.32 15.61 -10.38
CA GLY A 323 -14.40 16.46 -11.56
C GLY A 323 -13.80 15.71 -12.75
N PRO A 324 -14.23 15.95 -13.99
CA PRO A 324 -13.66 15.25 -15.14
C PRO A 324 -12.16 15.52 -15.15
N ILE A 325 -11.36 14.46 -14.95
CA ILE A 325 -9.97 14.46 -15.40
C ILE A 325 -10.09 14.60 -16.91
N CYS A 326 -9.87 15.82 -17.39
CA CYS A 326 -9.73 16.10 -18.81
C CYS A 326 -8.46 15.38 -19.24
N LEU A 327 -8.58 14.12 -19.67
CA LEU A 327 -7.62 13.49 -20.55
C LEU A 327 -7.70 14.25 -21.88
N THR A 328 -7.09 15.44 -21.92
CA THR A 328 -6.81 16.11 -23.18
C THR A 328 -5.70 15.32 -23.83
N VAL A 329 -6.12 14.35 -24.65
CA VAL A 329 -5.29 13.78 -25.70
C VAL A 329 -5.19 14.87 -26.77
N GLU A 330 -4.06 15.56 -26.82
CA GLU A 330 -3.60 16.23 -28.05
C GLU A 330 -2.48 15.42 -28.69
#